data_AF-A0A1W1DIS2-F1
#
_entry.id   AF-A0A1W1DIS2-F1
#
_cell.length_a   1.000
_cell.length_b   1.000
_cell.length_c   1.000
_cell.angle_alpha   90.00
_cell.angle_beta   90.00
_cell.angle_gamma   90.00
#
_symmetry.space_group_name_H-M   'P 1'
#
loop_
_entity.id
_entity.type
_entity.pdbx_description
1 polymer ?
#
loop_
_entity_poly.entity_id
_entity_poly.type
_entity_poly.pdbx_seq_one_letter_code
_entity_poly.pdbx_strand_id
1 'polypeptide(L)'
;MPDQDPGEEGGILAPFFNHDARTMTLLAKLVRKNNAKVLLTWATRLEKGKGYELNLELVNILSDSGELKDDVVLMNQTIESLVKTKPEQYLWNYKRFKSVVDY
;
A
#
# COMPACT_ATOMS: atom_id res chain seq x y z
N MET A 1 -2.67 -8.35 -1.69
CA MET A 1 -1.64 -7.28 -1.72
C MET A 1 -2.17 -6.09 -0.93
N PRO A 2 -1.39 -5.38 -0.09
CA PRO A 2 -1.89 -4.39 0.88
C PRO A 2 -2.68 -3.22 0.27
N ASP A 3 -2.49 -2.96 -1.01
CA ASP A 3 -3.13 -1.94 -1.82
C ASP A 3 -4.36 -2.44 -2.59
N GLN A 4 -4.93 -3.59 -2.21
CA GLN A 4 -6.21 -4.08 -2.73
C GLN A 4 -7.33 -3.85 -1.73
N ASP A 5 -8.56 -3.71 -2.25
CA ASP A 5 -9.76 -3.59 -1.43
C ASP A 5 -10.12 -4.97 -0.86
N PRO A 6 -10.08 -5.15 0.47
CA PRO A 6 -10.31 -6.45 1.11
C PRO A 6 -11.80 -6.74 1.37
N GLY A 7 -12.73 -5.91 0.88
CA GLY A 7 -14.15 -5.98 1.22
C GLY A 7 -14.44 -5.47 2.63
N GLU A 8 -15.72 -5.35 2.97
CA GLU A 8 -16.19 -4.67 4.19
C GLU A 8 -15.61 -5.23 5.49
N GLU A 9 -15.43 -6.55 5.56
CA GLU A 9 -14.93 -7.23 6.77
C GLU A 9 -13.40 -7.24 6.88
N GLY A 10 -12.68 -6.90 5.79
CA GLY A 10 -11.26 -7.18 5.65
C GLY A 10 -10.32 -6.00 5.92
N GLY A 11 -10.84 -4.79 6.19
CA GLY A 11 -10.02 -3.57 6.27
C GLY A 11 -10.65 -2.42 7.04
N ILE A 12 -9.89 -1.33 7.14
CA ILE A 12 -10.34 -0.05 7.72
C ILE A 12 -10.25 1.06 6.68
N LEU A 13 -10.97 2.16 6.88
CA LEU A 13 -10.80 3.35 6.04
C LEU A 13 -9.53 4.10 6.44
N ALA A 14 -8.65 4.30 5.46
CA ALA A 14 -7.44 5.09 5.57
C ALA A 14 -7.21 5.85 4.26
N PRO A 15 -6.64 7.07 4.30
CA PRO A 15 -6.38 7.86 3.11
C PRO A 15 -5.37 7.15 2.19
N PHE A 16 -5.62 7.23 0.89
CA PHE A 16 -4.71 6.90 -0.20
C PHE A 16 -4.89 7.97 -1.29
N PHE A 17 -3.82 8.74 -1.55
CA PHE A 17 -3.83 9.97 -2.35
C PHE A 17 -4.93 10.95 -1.91
N ASN A 18 -5.06 11.18 -0.59
CA ASN A 18 -6.06 12.07 0.03
C ASN A 18 -7.53 11.65 -0.20
N HIS A 19 -7.79 10.43 -0.66
CA HIS A 19 -9.13 9.85 -0.77
C HIS A 19 -9.26 8.66 0.18
N ASP A 20 -10.41 8.49 0.81
CA ASP A 20 -10.65 7.34 1.68
C ASP A 20 -10.59 6.04 0.87
N ALA A 21 -9.77 5.08 1.31
CA ALA A 21 -9.68 3.76 0.71
C ALA A 21 -9.77 2.68 1.78
N ARG A 22 -10.56 1.63 1.53
CA ARG A 22 -10.66 0.50 2.44
C ARG A 22 -9.40 -0.35 2.35
N THR A 23 -8.58 -0.30 3.39
CA THR A 23 -7.22 -0.84 3.39
C THR A 23 -7.09 -1.99 4.36
N MET A 24 -6.46 -3.09 3.93
CA MET A 24 -6.31 -4.27 4.78
C MET A 24 -5.38 -4.01 5.96
N THR A 25 -5.67 -4.67 7.09
CA THR A 25 -4.95 -4.43 8.36
C THR A 25 -3.94 -5.51 8.71
N LEU A 26 -3.90 -6.61 7.97
CA LEU A 26 -3.11 -7.79 8.31
C LEU A 26 -1.61 -7.48 8.41
N LEU A 27 -1.04 -6.76 7.44
CA LEU A 27 0.38 -6.43 7.44
C LEU A 27 0.75 -5.58 8.67
N ALA A 28 0.04 -4.46 8.90
CA ALA A 28 0.27 -3.60 10.06
C ALA A 28 0.18 -4.37 11.39
N LYS A 29 -0.85 -5.21 11.55
CA LYS A 29 -1.02 -6.08 12.74
C LYS A 29 0.16 -7.04 12.92
N LEU A 30 0.63 -7.69 11.85
CA LEU A 30 1.76 -8.63 11.92
C LEU A 30 3.05 -7.91 12.31
N VAL A 31 3.30 -6.74 11.73
CA VAL A 31 4.50 -5.94 11.99
C VAL A 31 4.52 -5.46 13.43
N ARG A 32 3.42 -4.88 13.92
CA ARG A 32 3.31 -4.40 15.30
C ARG A 32 3.40 -5.54 16.32
N LYS A 33 2.74 -6.68 16.07
CA LYS A 33 2.75 -7.82 17.00
C LYS A 33 4.12 -8.49 17.11
N ASN A 34 4.87 -8.58 16.01
CA ASN A 34 6.10 -9.37 15.95
C ASN A 34 7.37 -8.54 15.82
N ASN A 35 7.26 -7.21 15.80
CA ASN A 35 8.37 -6.30 15.49
C ASN A 35 9.12 -6.70 14.20
N ALA A 36 8.34 -7.05 13.17
CA ALA A 36 8.88 -7.58 11.92
C ALA A 36 9.43 -6.46 11.03
N LYS A 37 10.54 -6.73 10.33
CA LYS A 37 11.03 -5.83 9.27
C LYS A 37 10.13 -5.92 8.04
N VAL A 38 9.83 -4.78 7.42
CA VAL A 38 9.02 -4.72 6.20
C VAL A 38 9.91 -4.37 5.02
N LEU A 39 9.88 -5.21 3.99
CA LEU A 39 10.47 -4.91 2.69
C LEU A 39 9.35 -4.53 1.72
N LEU A 40 9.38 -3.31 1.22
CA LEU A 40 8.60 -2.90 0.06
C LEU A 40 9.28 -3.49 -1.18
N THR A 41 8.53 -4.18 -2.02
CA THR A 41 9.06 -4.84 -3.22
C THR A 41 8.24 -4.49 -4.45
N TRP A 42 8.93 -4.24 -5.57
CA TRP A 42 8.29 -3.97 -6.86
C TRP A 42 9.20 -4.34 -8.02
N ALA A 43 8.59 -4.52 -9.19
CA ALA A 43 9.31 -4.73 -10.44
C ALA A 43 9.09 -3.53 -11.37
N THR A 44 10.16 -2.86 -11.75
CA THR A 44 10.13 -1.77 -12.71
C THR A 44 10.30 -2.33 -14.11
N ARG A 45 9.30 -2.15 -14.98
CA ARG A 45 9.43 -2.48 -16.41
C ARG A 45 10.41 -1.52 -17.07
N LEU A 46 11.41 -2.07 -17.74
CA LEU A 46 12.41 -1.31 -18.50
C LEU A 46 11.90 -1.02 -19.91
N GLU A 47 12.38 0.10 -20.46
CA GLU A 47 11.99 0.55 -21.79
C GLU A 47 12.35 -0.46 -22.88
N LYS A 48 11.62 -0.40 -24.00
CA LYS A 48 11.94 -1.11 -25.25
C LYS A 48 12.16 -2.62 -25.06
N GLY A 49 11.43 -3.23 -24.13
CA GLY A 49 11.47 -4.68 -23.91
C GLY A 49 12.75 -5.19 -23.24
N LYS A 50 13.52 -4.33 -22.58
CA LYS A 50 14.77 -4.70 -21.90
C LYS A 50 14.58 -5.54 -20.62
N GLY A 51 13.35 -5.93 -20.30
CA GLY A 51 13.02 -6.75 -19.13
C GLY A 51 12.53 -5.93 -17.93
N TYR A 52 12.86 -6.39 -16.73
CA TYR A 52 12.41 -5.82 -15.46
C TYR A 52 13.57 -5.68 -14.49
N GLU A 53 13.53 -4.62 -13.69
CA GLU A 53 14.40 -4.42 -12.54
C GLU A 53 13.62 -4.75 -11.26
N LEU A 54 14.13 -5.71 -10.48
CA LEU A 54 13.54 -6.05 -9.18
C LEU A 54 14.12 -5.13 -8.11
N ASN A 55 13.23 -4.45 -7.40
CA ASN A 55 13.57 -3.48 -6.38
C ASN A 55 13.05 -3.94 -5.02
N LEU A 56 13.84 -3.69 -3.98
CA LEU A 56 13.49 -3.96 -2.59
C LEU A 56 13.97 -2.80 -1.73
N GLU A 57 13.12 -2.31 -0.84
CA GLU A 57 13.44 -1.22 0.07
C GLU A 57 12.97 -1.56 1.48
N LEU A 58 13.83 -1.34 2.48
CA LEU A 58 13.45 -1.47 3.88
C LEU A 58 12.63 -0.25 4.29
N VAL A 59 11.39 -0.48 4.70
CA VAL A 59 10.46 0.59 5.11
C VAL A 59 9.99 0.39 6.54
N ASN A 60 9.67 1.49 7.21
CA ASN A 60 8.96 1.45 8.49
C ASN A 60 7.51 1.89 8.27
N ILE A 61 6.56 1.03 8.66
CA ILE A 61 5.12 1.32 8.58
C ILE A 61 4.49 1.45 9.97
N LEU A 62 5.27 1.44 11.04
CA LEU A 62 4.78 1.66 12.39
C LEU A 62 4.85 3.14 12.74
N SER A 63 3.69 3.69 13.10
CA SER A 63 3.54 5.01 13.69
C SER A 63 3.98 5.00 15.16
N ASP A 64 4.36 6.19 15.63
CA ASP A 64 4.72 6.43 17.04
C ASP A 64 3.51 6.45 17.98
N SER A 65 2.29 6.65 17.44
CA SER A 65 1.06 6.72 18.25
C SER A 65 0.66 5.37 18.84
N GLY A 66 1.06 4.26 18.19
CA GLY A 66 0.65 2.92 18.57
C GLY A 66 -0.71 2.50 18.01
N GLU A 67 -1.43 3.40 17.34
CA GLU A 67 -2.75 3.16 16.79
C GLU A 67 -2.67 2.44 15.45
N LEU A 68 -3.49 1.38 15.30
CA LEU A 68 -3.53 0.58 14.06
C LEU A 68 -3.89 1.44 12.84
N LYS A 69 -4.75 2.45 13.03
CA LYS A 69 -5.16 3.36 11.94
C LYS A 69 -3.96 4.14 11.38
N ASP A 70 -3.10 4.65 12.26
CA ASP A 70 -1.96 5.46 11.86
C ASP A 70 -0.88 4.62 11.17
N ASP A 71 -0.72 3.35 11.56
CA ASP A 71 0.14 2.40 10.85
C ASP A 71 -0.35 2.12 9.43
N VAL A 72 -1.67 1.97 9.27
CA VAL A 72 -2.27 1.74 7.95
C VAL A 72 -2.16 3.01 7.08
N VAL A 73 -2.29 4.20 7.68
CA VAL A 73 -2.03 5.48 6.99
C VAL A 73 -0.58 5.54 6.50
N LEU A 74 0.39 5.23 7.36
CA LEU A 74 1.81 5.26 7.02
C LEU A 74 2.16 4.21 5.94
N MET A 75 1.53 3.03 6.01
CA MET A 75 1.63 2.03 4.96
C MET A 75 1.11 2.55 3.61
N ASN A 76 -0.06 3.20 3.59
CA ASN A 76 -0.60 3.81 2.36
C ASN A 76 0.33 4.91 1.82
N GLN A 77 0.84 5.79 2.67
CA GLN A 77 1.80 6.84 2.28
C GLN A 77 3.10 6.27 1.71
N THR A 78 3.56 5.13 2.24
CA THR A 78 4.71 4.39 1.71
C THR A 78 4.43 3.91 0.28
N ILE A 79 3.25 3.34 0.02
CA ILE A 79 2.83 2.92 -1.32
C ILE A 79 2.68 4.13 -2.25
N GLU A 80 2.04 5.21 -1.81
CA GLU A 80 1.91 6.45 -2.60
C GLU A 80 3.26 7.00 -3.05
N SER A 81 4.25 6.99 -2.14
CA SER A 81 5.60 7.46 -2.43
C SER A 81 6.24 6.66 -3.56
N LEU A 82 6.08 5.32 -3.55
CA LEU A 82 6.52 4.47 -4.64
C LEU A 82 5.74 4.74 -5.94
N VAL A 83 4.41 4.84 -5.87
CA VAL A 83 3.56 5.12 -7.05
C VAL A 83 3.95 6.45 -7.71
N LYS A 84 4.30 7.48 -6.93
CA LYS A 84 4.76 8.78 -7.45
C LYS A 84 6.06 8.68 -8.26
N THR A 85 6.89 7.64 -8.06
CA THR A 85 8.12 7.47 -8.83
C THR A 85 7.87 7.01 -10.27
N LYS A 86 6.83 6.18 -10.49
CA LYS A 86 6.43 5.62 -11.80
C LYS A 86 4.92 5.44 -11.88
N PRO A 87 4.15 6.53 -11.89
CA PRO A 87 2.69 6.45 -11.88
C PRO A 87 2.15 5.66 -13.08
N GLU A 88 2.81 5.72 -14.23
CA GLU A 88 2.43 4.98 -15.44
C GLU A 88 2.52 3.46 -15.32
N GLN A 89 3.22 2.94 -14.30
CA GLN A 89 3.37 1.50 -14.05
C GLN A 89 2.51 0.97 -12.90
N TYR A 90 1.74 1.83 -12.24
CA TYR A 90 0.77 1.39 -11.23
C TYR A 90 -0.51 0.86 -11.89
N LEU A 91 -1.13 -0.16 -11.29
CA LEU A 91 -2.33 -0.81 -11.85
C LEU A 91 -3.61 0.01 -11.57
N TRP A 92 -3.75 1.17 -12.23
CA TRP A 92 -4.88 2.09 -12.03
C TRP A 92 -6.25 1.52 -12.40
N ASN A 93 -6.30 0.51 -13.27
CA ASN A 93 -7.56 -0.14 -13.68
C ASN A 93 -8.23 -0.93 -12.53
N TYR A 94 -7.51 -1.22 -11.45
CA TYR A 94 -8.11 -1.85 -10.28
C TYR A 94 -9.04 -0.85 -9.58
N LYS A 95 -10.32 -1.21 -9.38
CA LYS A 95 -11.33 -0.38 -8.70
C LYS A 95 -11.05 -0.27 -7.20
N ARG A 96 -9.97 0.42 -6.82
CA ARG A 96 -9.46 0.54 -5.45
C ARG A 96 -10.45 1.17 -4.48
N PHE A 97 -11.30 2.08 -4.97
CA PHE A 97 -12.24 2.85 -4.15
C PHE A 97 -13.68 2.31 -4.22
N LYS A 98 -13.90 1.10 -4.76
CA LYS A 98 -15.25 0.54 -5.00
C LYS A 98 -16.14 0.44 -3.76
N SER A 99 -15.54 0.41 -2.56
CA SER A 99 -16.29 0.31 -1.30
C SER A 99 -16.51 1.67 -0.64
N VAL A 100 -16.19 2.78 -1.31
CA VAL A 100 -16.50 4.16 -0.90
C VAL A 100 -17.06 5.03 -2.05
N VAL A 101 -16.86 4.62 -3.30
CA VAL A 101 -17.33 5.29 -4.51
C VAL A 101 -18.12 4.30 -5.35
N ASP A 102 -19.29 4.75 -5.83
CA ASP A 102 -20.06 4.06 -6.86
C ASP A 102 -19.58 4.55 -8.25
N TYR A 103 -19.19 3.62 -9.12
CA TYR A 103 -18.52 3.89 -10.40
C TYR A 103 -19.42 3.65 -11.61
#